data_AF-A0A2A2T1K7-F1
#
_entry.id   AF-A0A2A2T1K7-F1
#
_cell.length_a   1.000
_cell.length_b   1.000
_cell.length_c   1.000
_cell.angle_alpha   90.00
_cell.angle_beta   90.00
_cell.angle_gamma   90.00
#
_symmetry.space_group_name_H-M   'P 1'
#
loop_
_entity.id
_entity.type
_entity.pdbx_description
1 polymer ?
#
loop_
_entity_poly.entity_id
_entity_poly.type
_entity_poly.pdbx_seq_one_letter_code
_entity_poly.pdbx_strand_id
1 'polypeptide(L)'
;MFKSKDPNAAQPYVVAVRGTEFGLQWQPPFFTADVQADVGDIILDGITIDQTIDLYNFMQRIATPKGQAFRLKSLMRLDEDPDDVDASRRDVIFDATETWRRVRTIVDSTFSQGVLEQPVDVSQIMGAVGHSLGGHLATALTRLFPGLEATTINGAGFALGIFKGLSGHARANIRNLFHMLGGTSEYDGSKMVNYYGYKNPEVVTQHRLLRQAGGHEPIYIEQDTFWGNVLGHGSGQMNDSFAVFRLMQGLNKDLSLSQIDWILTAISDDEGMTLEQTLERIGRLFWLNGTP
;
A
#
# COMPACT_ATOMS: atom_id res chain seq x y z
N MET A 1 -0.45 13.74 -3.52
CA MET A 1 0.25 13.63 -4.82
C MET A 1 1.49 14.51 -4.76
N PHE A 2 2.63 13.99 -5.21
CA PHE A 2 3.90 14.71 -5.28
C PHE A 2 4.28 14.95 -6.73
N LYS A 3 5.01 16.05 -6.99
CA LYS A 3 5.55 16.38 -8.32
C LYS A 3 7.08 16.31 -8.27
N SER A 4 7.68 15.70 -9.29
CA SER A 4 9.11 15.65 -9.51
C SER A 4 9.69 17.06 -9.58
N LYS A 5 10.92 17.19 -9.09
CA LYS A 5 11.72 18.42 -9.23
C LYS A 5 12.42 18.49 -10.59
N ASP A 6 12.49 17.39 -11.33
CA ASP A 6 13.00 17.38 -12.70
C ASP A 6 11.95 17.99 -13.63
N PRO A 7 12.20 19.16 -14.24
CA PRO A 7 11.26 19.80 -15.15
C PRO A 7 11.04 19.01 -16.45
N ASN A 8 11.92 18.06 -16.79
CA ASN A 8 11.86 17.28 -18.02
C ASN A 8 11.24 15.89 -17.81
N ALA A 9 10.80 15.56 -16.59
CA ALA A 9 10.18 14.27 -16.31
C ALA A 9 8.88 14.09 -17.12
N ALA A 10 8.84 13.07 -17.97
CA ALA A 10 7.66 12.74 -18.77
C ALA A 10 6.46 12.35 -17.89
N GLN A 11 6.74 11.68 -16.76
CA GLN A 11 5.78 11.30 -15.73
C GLN A 11 6.13 11.98 -14.41
N PRO A 12 5.82 13.28 -14.25
CA PRO A 12 6.31 14.03 -13.10
C PRO A 12 5.53 13.74 -11.81
N TYR A 13 4.43 12.98 -11.82
CA TYR A 13 3.58 12.82 -10.63
C TYR A 13 3.70 11.44 -9.99
N VAL A 14 3.66 11.41 -8.65
CA VAL A 14 3.51 10.19 -7.85
C VAL A 14 2.33 10.35 -6.90
N VAL A 15 1.47 9.35 -6.85
CA VAL A 15 0.33 9.30 -5.92
C VAL A 15 0.76 8.61 -4.63
N ALA A 16 0.99 9.39 -3.56
CA ALA A 16 1.16 8.81 -2.24
C ALA A 16 -0.20 8.59 -1.58
N VAL A 17 -0.49 7.33 -1.24
CA VAL A 17 -1.71 6.93 -0.55
C VAL A 17 -1.41 6.74 0.92
N ARG A 18 -2.11 7.50 1.76
CA ARG A 18 -1.98 7.36 3.22
C ARG A 18 -2.57 6.02 3.63
N GLY A 19 -1.84 5.29 4.47
CA GLY A 19 -2.40 4.14 5.18
C GLY A 19 -3.19 4.57 6.42
N THR A 20 -3.63 3.58 7.17
CA THR A 20 -4.23 3.80 8.49
C THR A 20 -3.11 4.07 9.48
N GLU A 21 -2.99 5.32 9.93
CA GLU A 21 -1.98 5.71 10.93
C GLU A 21 -2.41 5.27 12.33
N PHE A 22 -1.46 4.70 13.08
CA PHE A 22 -1.64 4.32 14.48
C PHE A 22 -1.83 5.56 15.36
N GLY A 23 -3.06 5.80 15.83
CA GLY A 23 -3.33 6.67 16.96
C GLY A 23 -3.23 5.91 18.29
N LEU A 24 -2.06 5.96 18.93
CA LEU A 24 -1.82 5.83 20.39
C LEU A 24 -2.73 4.86 21.20
N GLN A 25 -2.62 3.55 20.98
CA GLN A 25 -2.52 2.53 22.05
C GLN A 25 -2.53 1.13 21.44
N TRP A 26 -1.44 0.39 21.65
CA TRP A 26 -1.43 -1.06 21.51
C TRP A 26 -2.31 -1.63 22.63
N GLN A 27 -3.43 -2.29 22.30
CA GLN A 27 -4.19 -3.08 23.27
C GLN A 27 -4.04 -4.56 22.92
N PRO A 28 -3.24 -5.33 23.66
CA PRO A 28 -3.18 -6.77 23.45
C PRO A 28 -4.59 -7.38 23.56
N PRO A 29 -4.96 -8.34 22.69
CA PRO A 29 -4.08 -9.16 21.87
C PRO A 29 -3.91 -8.74 20.38
N PHE A 30 -4.49 -7.63 19.90
CA PHE A 30 -4.42 -7.23 18.48
C PHE A 30 -4.41 -5.70 18.25
N PHE A 31 -4.30 -5.28 16.98
CA PHE A 31 -4.16 -3.89 16.52
C PHE A 31 -5.23 -2.90 17.05
N THR A 32 -5.04 -1.59 16.84
CA THR A 32 -6.11 -0.61 17.07
C THR A 32 -7.37 -0.97 16.27
N ALA A 33 -8.54 -0.54 16.75
CA ALA A 33 -9.82 -0.86 16.11
C ALA A 33 -9.86 -0.48 14.62
N ASP A 34 -9.21 0.62 14.24
CA ASP A 34 -9.18 1.12 12.85
C ASP A 34 -8.37 0.19 11.93
N VAL A 35 -7.19 -0.27 12.37
CA VAL A 35 -6.37 -1.23 11.62
C VAL A 35 -7.06 -2.59 11.55
N GLN A 36 -7.74 -3.01 12.62
CA GLN A 36 -8.54 -4.24 12.61
C GLN A 36 -9.71 -4.16 11.65
N ALA A 37 -10.38 -3.01 11.55
CA ALA A 37 -11.47 -2.80 10.61
C ALA A 37 -10.96 -2.85 9.15
N ASP A 38 -9.94 -2.05 8.82
CA ASP A 38 -9.43 -1.97 7.45
C ASP A 38 -8.78 -3.27 6.97
N VAL A 39 -7.97 -3.93 7.82
CA VAL A 39 -7.41 -5.25 7.51
C VAL A 39 -8.50 -6.33 7.57
N GLY A 40 -9.49 -6.16 8.44
CA GLY A 40 -10.68 -7.00 8.55
C GLY A 40 -11.44 -7.05 7.24
N ASP A 41 -11.74 -5.89 6.63
CA ASP A 41 -12.41 -5.79 5.34
C ASP A 41 -11.59 -6.48 4.23
N ILE A 42 -10.26 -6.32 4.22
CA ILE A 42 -9.41 -7.05 3.26
C ILE A 42 -9.53 -8.56 3.47
N ILE A 43 -9.55 -9.05 4.71
CA ILE A 43 -9.64 -10.48 5.04
C ILE A 43 -11.05 -11.02 4.73
N LEU A 44 -12.10 -10.25 4.99
CA LEU A 44 -13.49 -10.63 4.80
C LEU A 44 -13.88 -10.56 3.32
N ASP A 45 -13.66 -9.41 2.68
CA ASP A 45 -14.14 -9.09 1.34
C ASP A 45 -13.06 -9.22 0.24
N GLY A 46 -11.80 -9.41 0.63
CA GLY A 46 -10.66 -9.59 -0.27
C GLY A 46 -9.90 -8.32 -0.62
N ILE A 47 -10.53 -7.16 -0.42
CA ILE A 47 -10.09 -5.84 -0.85
C ILE A 47 -10.84 -4.77 -0.04
N THR A 48 -10.23 -3.62 0.19
CA THR A 48 -10.92 -2.46 0.78
C THR A 48 -11.82 -1.79 -0.25
N ILE A 49 -13.08 -2.24 -0.35
CA ILE A 49 -14.02 -1.86 -1.43
C ILE A 49 -14.24 -0.35 -1.48
N ASP A 50 -14.68 0.25 -0.36
CA ASP A 50 -15.03 1.67 -0.29
C ASP A 50 -13.80 2.56 -0.57
N GLN A 51 -12.66 2.27 0.06
CA GLN A 51 -11.41 2.99 -0.12
C GLN A 51 -10.88 2.88 -1.56
N THR A 52 -11.11 1.75 -2.25
CA THR A 52 -10.75 1.58 -3.66
C THR A 52 -11.64 2.44 -4.58
N ILE A 53 -12.94 2.55 -4.27
CA ILE A 53 -13.87 3.43 -5.00
C ILE A 53 -13.51 4.91 -4.78
N ASP A 54 -13.19 5.29 -3.54
CA ASP A 54 -12.72 6.64 -3.22
C ASP A 54 -11.42 6.99 -3.93
N LEU A 55 -10.49 6.03 -4.02
CA LEU A 55 -9.26 6.18 -4.78
C LEU A 55 -9.53 6.37 -6.28
N TYR A 56 -10.44 5.58 -6.87
CA TYR A 56 -10.87 5.79 -8.25
C TYR A 56 -11.45 7.19 -8.46
N ASN A 57 -12.37 7.60 -7.59
CA ASN A 57 -13.01 8.91 -7.64
C ASN A 57 -12.00 10.06 -7.47
N PHE A 58 -10.99 9.88 -6.61
CA PHE A 58 -9.89 10.84 -6.46
C PHE A 58 -9.14 11.02 -7.78
N MET A 59 -8.83 9.93 -8.49
CA MET A 59 -8.15 9.99 -9.79
C MET A 59 -9.00 10.72 -10.83
N GLN A 60 -10.30 10.45 -10.88
CA GLN A 60 -11.23 11.19 -11.76
C GLN A 60 -11.26 12.69 -11.41
N ARG A 61 -11.23 13.01 -10.11
CA ARG A 61 -11.26 14.39 -9.62
C ARG A 61 -10.03 15.21 -9.99
N ILE A 62 -8.84 14.61 -10.00
CA ILE A 62 -7.60 15.29 -10.40
C ILE A 62 -7.42 15.35 -11.92
N ALA A 63 -8.02 14.42 -12.66
CA ALA A 63 -8.04 14.43 -14.12
C ALA A 63 -9.10 15.37 -14.72
N THR A 64 -10.08 15.79 -13.91
CA THR A 64 -11.15 16.71 -14.35
C THR A 64 -10.71 18.16 -14.12
N PRO A 65 -10.88 19.08 -15.11
CA PRO A 65 -10.58 20.49 -14.94
C PRO A 65 -11.39 21.13 -13.80
N LYS A 66 -10.81 22.13 -13.13
CA LYS A 66 -11.47 22.82 -12.02
C LYS A 66 -12.85 23.34 -12.40
N GLY A 67 -13.84 23.02 -11.57
CA GLY A 67 -15.23 23.44 -11.75
C GLY A 67 -16.02 22.66 -12.81
N GLN A 68 -15.36 21.82 -13.62
CA GLN A 68 -16.07 20.90 -14.52
C GLN A 68 -16.58 19.70 -13.75
N ALA A 69 -17.77 19.23 -14.14
CA ALA A 69 -18.45 18.13 -13.48
C ALA A 69 -17.97 16.77 -14.00
N PHE A 70 -17.82 15.81 -13.09
CA PHE A 70 -17.67 14.40 -13.40
C PHE A 70 -18.59 13.57 -12.51
N ARG A 71 -18.89 12.33 -12.91
CA ARG A 71 -19.77 11.44 -12.14
C ARG A 71 -18.96 10.64 -11.14
N LEU A 72 -19.36 10.69 -9.87
CA LEU A 72 -18.79 9.83 -8.84
C LEU A 72 -19.28 8.40 -9.02
N LYS A 73 -18.44 7.43 -8.69
CA LYS A 73 -18.83 6.04 -8.47
C LYS A 73 -19.24 5.87 -7.01
N SER A 74 -20.37 5.22 -6.75
CA SER A 74 -20.82 4.89 -5.39
C SER A 74 -21.42 3.49 -5.32
N LEU A 75 -21.36 2.88 -4.13
CA LEU A 75 -22.04 1.62 -3.87
C LEU A 75 -23.55 1.83 -3.68
N MET A 76 -24.34 1.06 -4.42
CA MET A 76 -25.78 0.93 -4.23
C MET A 76 -26.09 -0.48 -3.75
N ARG A 77 -26.87 -0.61 -2.68
CA ARG A 77 -27.35 -1.92 -2.22
C ARG A 77 -28.38 -2.47 -3.22
N LEU A 78 -28.24 -3.75 -3.55
CA LEU A 78 -29.24 -4.52 -4.27
C LEU A 78 -30.16 -5.22 -3.27
N ASP A 79 -31.44 -5.36 -3.63
CA ASP A 79 -32.41 -6.14 -2.87
C ASP A 79 -32.34 -7.62 -3.31
N GLU A 80 -31.19 -8.22 -3.05
CA GLU A 80 -30.87 -9.60 -3.41
C GLU A 80 -30.30 -10.31 -2.18
N ASP A 81 -30.67 -11.58 -2.00
CA ASP A 81 -30.06 -12.44 -0.98
C ASP A 81 -28.66 -12.88 -1.45
N PRO A 82 -27.58 -12.57 -0.71
CA PRO A 82 -26.22 -12.96 -1.07
C PRO A 82 -26.06 -14.46 -1.37
N ASP A 83 -26.83 -15.33 -0.72
CA ASP A 83 -26.72 -16.78 -0.90
C ASP A 83 -27.37 -17.27 -2.20
N ASP A 84 -28.25 -16.45 -2.81
CA ASP A 84 -28.94 -16.75 -4.08
C ASP A 84 -28.27 -16.11 -5.31
N VAL A 85 -27.30 -15.21 -5.10
CA VAL A 85 -26.62 -14.52 -6.21
C VAL A 85 -25.55 -15.39 -6.84
N ASP A 86 -25.65 -15.59 -8.15
CA ASP A 86 -24.63 -16.29 -8.93
C ASP A 86 -23.26 -15.58 -8.81
N ALA A 87 -22.28 -16.26 -8.21
CA ALA A 87 -20.92 -15.78 -8.03
C ALA A 87 -20.16 -15.54 -9.36
N SER A 88 -20.71 -15.98 -10.50
CA SER A 88 -20.21 -15.67 -11.84
C SER A 88 -20.53 -14.24 -12.31
N ARG A 89 -21.56 -13.60 -11.69
CA ARG A 89 -21.91 -12.21 -11.98
C ARG A 89 -20.72 -11.29 -11.81
N ARG A 90 -20.69 -10.24 -12.63
CA ARG A 90 -19.60 -9.26 -12.70
C ARG A 90 -19.99 -7.86 -12.25
N ASP A 91 -21.27 -7.65 -12.02
CA ASP A 91 -21.93 -6.41 -11.68
C ASP A 91 -22.31 -6.33 -10.19
N VAL A 92 -21.80 -7.25 -9.37
CA VAL A 92 -22.10 -7.35 -7.94
C VAL A 92 -20.85 -7.39 -7.08
N ILE A 93 -20.96 -6.89 -5.87
CA ILE A 93 -20.00 -6.96 -4.78
C ILE A 93 -20.71 -7.55 -3.57
N PHE A 94 -20.09 -8.56 -2.98
CA PHE A 94 -20.53 -9.20 -1.74
C PHE A 94 -19.82 -8.50 -0.59
N ASP A 95 -20.55 -7.70 0.17
CA ASP A 95 -20.03 -6.94 1.31
C ASP A 95 -20.46 -7.67 2.58
N ALA A 96 -19.48 -8.19 3.32
CA ALA A 96 -19.71 -9.04 4.48
C ALA A 96 -18.99 -8.49 5.71
N THR A 97 -19.74 -8.31 6.79
CA THR A 97 -19.20 -8.16 8.15
C THR A 97 -19.40 -9.46 8.94
N GLU A 98 -18.91 -9.50 10.18
CA GLU A 98 -19.20 -10.63 11.09
C GLU A 98 -20.71 -10.84 11.33
N THR A 99 -21.55 -9.81 11.13
CA THR A 99 -22.95 -9.81 11.57
C THR A 99 -23.98 -9.67 10.44
N TRP A 100 -23.56 -9.34 9.22
CA TRP A 100 -24.47 -9.22 8.08
C TRP A 100 -23.74 -9.34 6.75
N ARG A 101 -24.47 -9.77 5.71
CA ARG A 101 -24.01 -9.85 4.32
C ARG A 101 -24.96 -9.05 3.43
N ARG A 102 -24.41 -8.35 2.42
CA ARG A 102 -25.18 -7.56 1.46
C ARG A 102 -24.62 -7.74 0.06
N VAL A 103 -25.49 -7.64 -0.92
CA VAL A 103 -25.11 -7.51 -2.33
C VAL A 103 -25.19 -6.05 -2.72
N ARG A 104 -24.13 -5.53 -3.33
CA ARG A 104 -24.03 -4.13 -3.76
C ARG A 104 -23.56 -4.08 -5.21
N THR A 105 -23.83 -2.99 -5.90
CA THR A 105 -23.31 -2.71 -7.24
C THR A 105 -22.73 -1.30 -7.27
N ILE A 106 -21.93 -1.00 -8.29
CA ILE A 106 -21.40 0.35 -8.49
C ILE A 106 -22.30 1.08 -9.47
N VAL A 107 -22.78 2.24 -9.04
CA VAL A 107 -23.58 3.14 -9.87
C VAL A 107 -22.85 4.47 -10.07
N ASP A 108 -23.23 5.16 -11.14
CA ASP A 108 -22.97 6.59 -11.27
C ASP A 108 -23.86 7.35 -10.27
N SER A 109 -23.23 8.12 -9.40
CA SER A 109 -23.86 8.88 -8.34
C SER A 109 -24.00 10.36 -8.73
N THR A 110 -24.04 11.22 -7.71
CA THR A 110 -24.00 12.68 -7.85
C THR A 110 -22.79 13.15 -8.65
N PHE A 111 -22.95 14.34 -9.24
CA PHE A 111 -21.84 15.04 -9.84
C PHE A 111 -20.92 15.60 -8.76
N SER A 112 -19.62 15.45 -8.97
CA SER A 112 -18.58 16.18 -8.26
C SER A 112 -17.81 17.04 -9.25
N GLN A 113 -16.91 17.88 -8.74
CA GLN A 113 -16.14 18.80 -9.56
C GLN A 113 -14.65 18.51 -9.49
N GLY A 114 -14.00 18.69 -10.64
CA GLY A 114 -12.55 18.78 -10.72
C GLY A 114 -12.01 19.91 -9.84
N VAL A 115 -10.78 19.76 -9.37
CA VAL A 115 -10.16 20.68 -8.39
C VAL A 115 -8.90 21.37 -8.87
N LEU A 116 -8.28 20.87 -9.94
CA LEU A 116 -7.01 21.39 -10.44
C LEU A 116 -7.23 22.32 -11.63
N GLU A 117 -6.60 23.49 -11.60
CA GLU A 117 -6.56 24.42 -12.76
C GLU A 117 -5.89 23.74 -13.96
N GLN A 118 -4.85 22.96 -13.69
CA GLN A 118 -4.18 22.08 -14.65
C GLN A 118 -4.45 20.64 -14.22
N PRO A 119 -5.48 19.98 -14.79
CA PRO A 119 -5.75 18.58 -14.49
C PRO A 119 -4.57 17.68 -14.86
N VAL A 120 -4.43 16.58 -14.13
CA VAL A 120 -3.36 15.61 -14.31
C VAL A 120 -3.91 14.41 -15.05
N ASP A 121 -3.37 14.16 -16.24
CA ASP A 121 -3.66 12.94 -16.99
C ASP A 121 -2.93 11.76 -16.34
N VAL A 122 -3.55 10.58 -16.35
CA VAL A 122 -2.97 9.34 -15.80
C VAL A 122 -1.62 9.03 -16.44
N SER A 123 -1.43 9.35 -17.73
CA SER A 123 -0.16 9.16 -18.43
C SER A 123 0.99 10.00 -17.87
N GLN A 124 0.70 11.06 -17.10
CA GLN A 124 1.69 11.91 -16.41
C GLN A 124 2.04 11.39 -15.01
N ILE A 125 1.37 10.34 -14.54
CA ILE A 125 1.61 9.73 -13.24
C ILE A 125 2.53 8.53 -13.46
N MET A 126 3.64 8.52 -12.74
CA MET A 126 4.62 7.42 -12.77
C MET A 126 4.10 6.19 -12.02
N GLY A 127 3.54 6.44 -10.84
CA GLY A 127 3.07 5.36 -10.00
C GLY A 127 2.45 5.83 -8.69
N ALA A 128 2.19 4.86 -7.83
CA ALA A 128 1.71 5.07 -6.48
C ALA A 128 2.66 4.50 -5.44
N VAL A 129 2.66 5.14 -4.28
CA VAL A 129 3.41 4.68 -3.11
C VAL A 129 2.50 4.67 -1.89
N GLY A 130 2.75 3.76 -0.95
CA GLY A 130 1.97 3.74 0.27
C GLY A 130 2.46 2.71 1.28
N HIS A 131 2.10 2.94 2.54
CA HIS A 131 2.41 2.06 3.67
C HIS A 131 1.15 1.37 4.20
N SER A 132 1.25 0.11 4.67
CA SER A 132 0.12 -0.63 5.25
C SER A 132 -1.09 -0.70 4.29
N LEU A 133 -2.27 -0.21 4.70
CA LEU A 133 -3.43 -0.04 3.83
C LEU A 133 -3.13 0.84 2.61
N GLY A 134 -2.30 1.87 2.77
CA GLY A 134 -1.87 2.72 1.65
C GLY A 134 -1.07 1.93 0.62
N GLY A 135 -0.33 0.90 1.03
CA GLY A 135 0.37 -0.03 0.12
C GLY A 135 -0.59 -0.94 -0.65
N HIS A 136 -1.65 -1.42 0.01
CA HIS A 136 -2.74 -2.16 -0.64
C HIS A 136 -3.43 -1.31 -1.70
N LEU A 137 -3.76 -0.07 -1.37
CA LEU A 137 -4.41 0.89 -2.27
C LEU A 137 -3.47 1.33 -3.41
N ALA A 138 -2.19 1.55 -3.13
CA ALA A 138 -1.19 1.82 -4.17
C ALA A 138 -1.11 0.66 -5.17
N THR A 139 -1.16 -0.58 -4.68
CA THR A 139 -1.27 -1.76 -5.54
C THR A 139 -2.57 -1.76 -6.35
N ALA A 140 -3.72 -1.54 -5.71
CA ALA A 140 -5.01 -1.51 -6.38
C ALA A 140 -5.06 -0.49 -7.52
N LEU A 141 -4.38 0.66 -7.35
CA LEU A 141 -4.30 1.70 -8.37
C LEU A 141 -3.68 1.19 -9.68
N THR A 142 -2.70 0.29 -9.63
CA THR A 142 -2.06 -0.29 -10.84
C THR A 142 -3.02 -1.12 -11.69
N ARG A 143 -4.08 -1.68 -11.08
CA ARG A 143 -5.15 -2.37 -11.81
C ARG A 143 -6.24 -1.44 -12.29
N LEU A 144 -6.58 -0.40 -11.53
CA LEU A 144 -7.53 0.63 -11.98
C LEU A 144 -6.98 1.40 -13.18
N PHE A 145 -5.67 1.67 -13.18
CA PHE A 145 -4.99 2.50 -14.17
C PHE A 145 -3.73 1.76 -14.64
N PRO A 146 -3.87 0.80 -15.58
CA PRO A 146 -2.74 0.05 -16.11
C PRO A 146 -1.70 0.98 -16.74
N GLY A 147 -0.43 0.74 -16.41
CA GLY A 147 0.67 1.64 -16.78
C GLY A 147 1.45 2.11 -15.57
N LEU A 148 0.74 2.40 -14.47
CA LEU A 148 1.31 2.86 -13.21
C LEU A 148 2.16 1.79 -12.53
N GLU A 149 3.23 2.23 -11.88
CA GLU A 149 4.04 1.42 -10.97
C GLU A 149 3.53 1.52 -9.53
N ALA A 150 3.87 0.53 -8.69
CA ALA A 150 3.62 0.59 -7.26
C ALA A 150 4.89 0.28 -6.45
N THR A 151 5.18 1.14 -5.48
CA THR A 151 6.16 0.87 -4.42
C THR A 151 5.45 0.87 -3.07
N THR A 152 5.42 -0.29 -2.41
CA THR A 152 4.75 -0.42 -1.12
C THR A 152 5.75 -0.62 0.01
N ILE A 153 5.40 -0.14 1.20
CA ILE A 153 6.19 -0.32 2.42
C ILE A 153 5.28 -1.00 3.44
N ASN A 154 5.62 -2.22 3.86
CA ASN A 154 4.75 -3.03 4.72
C ASN A 154 3.28 -3.05 4.24
N GLY A 155 3.06 -3.13 2.92
CA GLY A 155 1.73 -3.00 2.31
C GLY A 155 0.89 -4.28 2.46
N ALA A 156 -0.39 -4.16 2.82
CA ALA A 156 -1.28 -5.33 2.87
C ALA A 156 -1.52 -5.91 1.45
N GLY A 157 -1.53 -7.24 1.33
CA GLY A 157 -1.91 -7.93 0.09
C GLY A 157 -3.44 -8.02 -0.10
N PHE A 158 -3.89 -8.84 -1.06
CA PHE A 158 -5.31 -9.18 -1.27
C PHE A 158 -5.61 -10.55 -0.64
N ALA A 159 -6.86 -10.85 -0.23
CA ALA A 159 -7.21 -12.17 0.32
C ALA A 159 -7.30 -13.27 -0.76
N LEU A 160 -6.17 -13.52 -1.40
CA LEU A 160 -5.91 -14.56 -2.39
C LEU A 160 -4.99 -15.66 -1.84
N GLY A 161 -4.60 -15.57 -0.56
CA GLY A 161 -3.78 -16.55 0.14
C GLY A 161 -4.55 -17.83 0.53
N ILE A 162 -4.14 -18.45 1.64
CA ILE A 162 -4.78 -19.66 2.19
C ILE A 162 -6.23 -19.40 2.61
N PHE A 163 -6.55 -18.17 2.99
CA PHE A 163 -7.93 -17.71 3.16
C PHE A 163 -8.36 -17.00 1.87
N LYS A 164 -9.36 -17.58 1.19
CA LYS A 164 -9.93 -17.06 -0.05
C LYS A 164 -10.98 -15.96 0.23
N GLY A 165 -10.75 -15.15 1.27
CA GLY A 165 -11.77 -14.39 1.97
C GLY A 165 -12.54 -15.24 2.98
N LEU A 166 -12.75 -14.75 4.20
CA LEU A 166 -13.63 -15.40 5.18
C LEU A 166 -15.11 -15.41 4.72
N SER A 167 -15.49 -14.48 3.84
CA SER A 167 -16.80 -14.47 3.18
C SER A 167 -16.97 -15.55 2.10
N GLY A 168 -15.87 -16.12 1.58
CA GLY A 168 -15.88 -16.99 0.40
C GLY A 168 -15.95 -16.24 -0.94
N HIS A 169 -16.13 -14.92 -0.95
CA HIS A 169 -16.35 -14.11 -2.16
C HIS A 169 -15.18 -13.22 -2.56
N ALA A 170 -14.03 -13.26 -1.87
CA ALA A 170 -12.90 -12.34 -2.12
C ALA A 170 -12.47 -12.30 -3.60
N ARG A 171 -12.37 -13.47 -4.27
CA ARG A 171 -12.03 -13.50 -5.70
C ARG A 171 -13.08 -12.83 -6.58
N ALA A 172 -14.36 -13.01 -6.26
CA ALA A 172 -15.45 -12.39 -6.99
C ALA A 172 -15.44 -10.87 -6.77
N ASN A 173 -15.31 -10.42 -5.53
CA ASN A 173 -15.22 -9.00 -5.19
C ASN A 173 -14.07 -8.30 -5.87
N ILE A 174 -12.85 -8.84 -5.76
CA ILE A 174 -11.66 -8.29 -6.42
C ILE A 174 -11.91 -8.18 -7.92
N ARG A 175 -12.36 -9.26 -8.57
CA ARG A 175 -12.63 -9.27 -10.02
C ARG A 175 -13.70 -8.24 -10.41
N ASN A 176 -14.82 -8.23 -9.70
CA ASN A 176 -16.00 -7.44 -10.04
C ASN A 176 -15.77 -5.95 -9.77
N LEU A 177 -15.10 -5.61 -8.67
CA LEU A 177 -14.75 -4.22 -8.33
C LEU A 177 -13.89 -3.60 -9.43
N PHE A 178 -12.79 -4.26 -9.82
CA PHE A 178 -11.97 -3.76 -10.91
C PHE A 178 -12.72 -3.75 -12.24
N HIS A 179 -13.54 -4.77 -12.54
CA HIS A 179 -14.33 -4.79 -13.76
C HIS A 179 -15.32 -3.62 -13.86
N MET A 180 -16.09 -3.35 -12.81
CA MET A 180 -17.08 -2.26 -12.78
C MET A 180 -16.43 -0.87 -12.80
N LEU A 181 -15.21 -0.74 -12.28
CA LEU A 181 -14.42 0.49 -12.35
C LEU A 181 -13.59 0.63 -13.63
N GLY A 182 -13.67 -0.34 -14.56
CA GLY A 182 -12.96 -0.29 -15.84
C GLY A 182 -11.46 -0.65 -15.77
N GLY A 183 -11.02 -1.26 -14.68
CA GLY A 183 -9.65 -1.74 -14.50
C GLY A 183 -9.35 -3.08 -15.18
N THR A 184 -8.11 -3.56 -15.05
CA THR A 184 -7.65 -4.82 -15.65
C THR A 184 -8.03 -6.05 -14.82
N SER A 185 -8.03 -7.23 -15.45
CA SER A 185 -8.29 -8.51 -14.78
C SER A 185 -7.11 -9.04 -13.95
N GLU A 186 -5.89 -8.59 -14.23
CA GLU A 186 -4.65 -9.10 -13.63
C GLU A 186 -3.69 -7.97 -13.27
N TYR A 187 -2.79 -8.24 -12.31
CA TYR A 187 -1.68 -7.36 -11.95
C TYR A 187 -0.49 -7.61 -12.87
N ASP A 188 0.20 -6.54 -13.29
CA ASP A 188 1.55 -6.64 -13.85
C ASP A 188 2.57 -6.60 -12.71
N GLY A 189 2.95 -7.78 -12.21
CA GLY A 189 3.88 -7.89 -11.09
C GLY A 189 5.28 -7.33 -11.39
N SER A 190 5.64 -7.09 -12.65
CA SER A 190 6.93 -6.49 -12.99
C SER A 190 7.02 -4.99 -12.66
N LYS A 191 5.88 -4.34 -12.44
CA LYS A 191 5.75 -2.91 -12.11
C LYS A 191 5.61 -2.64 -10.62
N MET A 192 5.93 -3.63 -9.80
CA MET A 192 5.53 -3.65 -8.41
C MET A 192 6.68 -4.13 -7.53
N VAL A 193 7.05 -3.29 -6.58
CA VAL A 193 8.03 -3.60 -5.54
C VAL A 193 7.37 -3.44 -4.19
N ASN A 194 7.39 -4.49 -3.37
CA ASN A 194 6.87 -4.44 -2.01
C ASN A 194 8.02 -4.63 -1.03
N TYR A 195 8.36 -3.58 -0.28
CA TYR A 195 9.36 -3.65 0.78
C TYR A 195 8.73 -4.03 2.10
N TYR A 196 9.40 -4.89 2.87
CA TYR A 196 8.95 -5.26 4.22
C TYR A 196 10.10 -5.37 5.22
N GLY A 197 9.84 -5.03 6.48
CA GLY A 197 10.81 -5.22 7.56
C GLY A 197 10.84 -6.67 8.06
N TYR A 198 12.01 -7.33 8.08
CA TYR A 198 12.08 -8.78 8.37
C TYR A 198 12.46 -9.17 9.81
N LYS A 199 12.89 -8.22 10.66
CA LYS A 199 13.43 -8.55 12.00
C LYS A 199 12.34 -9.05 12.99
N ASN A 200 11.06 -8.83 12.70
CA ASN A 200 9.94 -9.29 13.53
C ASN A 200 8.82 -9.93 12.68
N PRO A 201 7.90 -10.71 13.31
CA PRO A 201 6.77 -11.31 12.60
C PRO A 201 5.83 -10.26 12.02
N GLU A 202 5.95 -10.05 10.70
CA GLU A 202 5.09 -9.14 9.97
C GLU A 202 3.80 -9.85 9.53
N VAL A 203 2.67 -9.51 10.17
CA VAL A 203 1.38 -10.22 9.97
C VAL A 203 0.50 -9.60 8.89
N VAL A 204 0.77 -8.34 8.51
CA VAL A 204 0.04 -7.62 7.46
C VAL A 204 0.69 -7.88 6.11
N THR A 205 2.02 -7.78 6.06
CA THR A 205 2.84 -7.97 4.86
C THR A 205 3.32 -9.41 4.76
N GLN A 206 2.46 -10.28 4.24
CA GLN A 206 2.77 -11.69 4.08
C GLN A 206 2.12 -12.27 2.81
N HIS A 207 2.49 -13.51 2.49
CA HIS A 207 1.98 -14.28 1.35
C HIS A 207 1.08 -15.45 1.75
N ARG A 208 0.80 -15.61 3.06
CA ARG A 208 0.04 -16.74 3.61
C ARG A 208 -1.45 -16.43 3.67
N LEU A 209 -1.87 -15.39 4.39
CA LEU A 209 -3.27 -14.97 4.52
C LEU A 209 -3.66 -14.02 3.39
N LEU A 210 -2.81 -13.02 3.17
CA LEU A 210 -2.92 -12.05 2.10
C LEU A 210 -1.83 -12.35 1.08
N ARG A 211 -2.01 -11.95 -0.17
CA ARG A 211 -1.01 -12.14 -1.22
C ARG A 211 -0.73 -10.81 -1.89
N GLN A 212 0.53 -10.42 -1.90
CA GLN A 212 1.00 -9.26 -2.64
C GLN A 212 1.27 -9.65 -4.10
N ALA A 213 1.16 -8.67 -4.99
CA ALA A 213 1.55 -8.82 -6.39
C ALA A 213 2.93 -8.21 -6.61
N GLY A 214 3.77 -8.86 -7.43
CA GLY A 214 5.13 -8.40 -7.74
C GLY A 214 6.19 -8.80 -6.73
N GLY A 215 7.27 -8.01 -6.67
CA GLY A 215 8.43 -8.26 -5.81
C GLY A 215 8.11 -8.19 -4.32
N HIS A 216 8.90 -8.86 -3.49
CA HIS A 216 8.71 -8.90 -2.03
C HIS A 216 10.09 -8.87 -1.38
N GLU A 217 10.57 -7.67 -1.14
CA GLU A 217 11.96 -7.39 -0.83
C GLU A 217 12.13 -7.12 0.67
N PRO A 218 12.93 -7.94 1.38
CA PRO A 218 13.23 -7.68 2.77
C PRO A 218 14.13 -6.45 2.91
N ILE A 219 13.86 -5.66 3.94
CA ILE A 219 14.71 -4.55 4.37
C ILE A 219 15.02 -4.74 5.85
N TYR A 220 16.30 -4.66 6.20
CA TYR A 220 16.72 -4.62 7.59
C TYR A 220 16.00 -3.49 8.33
N ILE A 221 15.52 -3.77 9.54
CA ILE A 221 14.94 -2.77 10.44
C ILE A 221 15.50 -2.97 11.84
N GLU A 222 15.62 -1.90 12.61
CA GLU A 222 15.98 -1.99 14.02
C GLU A 222 14.81 -1.88 14.96
N GLN A 223 14.85 -2.67 16.03
CA GLN A 223 13.87 -2.60 17.09
C GLN A 223 14.53 -2.95 18.43
N ASP A 224 14.38 -2.04 19.40
CA ASP A 224 15.00 -2.17 20.72
C ASP A 224 14.46 -3.36 21.53
N THR A 225 13.20 -3.75 21.30
CA THR A 225 12.57 -4.91 21.96
C THR A 225 11.57 -5.59 21.03
N PHE A 226 11.27 -6.88 21.23
CA PHE A 226 10.27 -7.61 20.42
C PHE A 226 8.91 -6.89 20.34
N TRP A 227 8.53 -6.13 21.37
CA TRP A 227 7.27 -5.36 21.44
C TRP A 227 7.42 -3.87 21.13
N GLY A 228 8.65 -3.38 20.95
CA GLY A 228 8.98 -1.96 20.94
C GLY A 228 8.38 -1.14 19.80
N ASN A 229 8.05 -1.76 18.66
CA ASN A 229 7.44 -1.09 17.51
C ASN A 229 6.62 -2.11 16.71
N VAL A 230 5.29 -2.13 16.88
CA VAL A 230 4.28 -2.81 16.03
C VAL A 230 4.77 -4.10 15.30
N LEU A 231 5.54 -4.97 15.96
CA LEU A 231 6.13 -6.19 15.38
C LEU A 231 6.80 -5.99 13.99
N GLY A 232 7.48 -4.86 13.75
CA GLY A 232 8.15 -4.57 12.46
C GLY A 232 7.26 -3.94 11.38
N HIS A 233 5.97 -3.75 11.64
CA HIS A 233 5.02 -3.13 10.72
C HIS A 233 5.19 -1.61 10.60
N GLY A 234 5.78 -0.96 11.61
CA GLY A 234 5.88 0.50 11.69
C GLY A 234 6.64 1.13 10.53
N SER A 235 6.15 2.27 10.02
CA SER A 235 6.82 3.00 8.93
C SER A 235 8.08 3.75 9.39
N GLY A 236 8.21 4.09 10.68
CA GLY A 236 9.36 4.80 11.23
C GLY A 236 10.67 4.03 11.05
N GLN A 237 10.71 2.78 11.51
CA GLN A 237 11.90 1.92 11.38
C GLN A 237 12.28 1.67 9.91
N MET A 238 11.28 1.56 9.03
CA MET A 238 11.50 1.44 7.59
C MET A 238 12.14 2.72 7.02
N ASN A 239 11.66 3.89 7.45
CA ASN A 239 12.21 5.18 7.03
C ASN A 239 13.67 5.34 7.45
N ASP A 240 14.01 4.99 8.69
CA ASP A 240 15.38 5.08 9.20
C ASP A 240 16.31 4.14 8.41
N SER A 241 15.82 2.93 8.14
CA SER A 241 16.54 1.94 7.34
C SER A 241 16.75 2.44 5.91
N PHE A 242 15.71 2.95 5.24
CA PHE A 242 15.86 3.54 3.90
C PHE A 242 16.81 4.74 3.87
N ALA A 243 16.88 5.53 4.94
CA ALA A 243 17.86 6.62 5.04
C ALA A 243 19.29 6.07 5.04
N VAL A 244 19.55 5.00 5.79
CA VAL A 244 20.85 4.31 5.81
C VAL A 244 21.18 3.70 4.45
N PHE A 245 20.23 3.00 3.83
CA PHE A 245 20.41 2.43 2.49
C PHE A 245 20.75 3.51 1.47
N ARG A 246 20.05 4.65 1.51
CA ARG A 246 20.31 5.79 0.63
C ARG A 246 21.71 6.37 0.88
N LEU A 247 22.16 6.47 2.13
CA LEU A 247 23.52 6.91 2.45
C LEU A 247 24.56 5.95 1.86
N MET A 248 24.40 4.65 2.08
CA MET A 248 25.32 3.62 1.59
C MET A 248 25.41 3.61 0.06
N GLN A 249 24.28 3.74 -0.64
CA GLN A 249 24.26 3.88 -2.09
C GLN A 249 24.88 5.20 -2.56
N GLY A 250 24.76 6.27 -1.77
CA GLY A 250 25.46 7.54 -2.03
C GLY A 250 26.98 7.41 -1.94
N LEU A 251 27.49 6.57 -1.03
CA LEU A 251 28.92 6.28 -0.86
C LEU A 251 29.44 5.34 -1.95
N ASN A 252 28.69 4.29 -2.27
CA ASN A 252 29.00 3.37 -3.34
C ASN A 252 27.72 2.92 -4.06
N LYS A 253 27.52 3.50 -5.25
CA LYS A 253 26.35 3.23 -6.11
C LYS A 253 26.26 1.78 -6.62
N ASP A 254 27.35 1.03 -6.55
CA ASP A 254 27.42 -0.36 -7.03
C ASP A 254 26.97 -1.35 -5.94
N LEU A 255 26.68 -0.88 -4.72
CA LEU A 255 26.11 -1.71 -3.66
C LEU A 255 24.65 -2.06 -3.96
N SER A 256 24.37 -3.37 -4.03
CA SER A 256 23.01 -3.88 -4.08
C SER A 256 22.31 -3.75 -2.71
N LEU A 257 20.98 -3.80 -2.71
CA LEU A 257 20.20 -3.82 -1.46
C LEU A 257 20.63 -4.98 -0.55
N SER A 258 20.84 -6.18 -1.12
CA SER A 258 21.28 -7.36 -0.37
C SER A 258 22.68 -7.21 0.24
N GLN A 259 23.58 -6.47 -0.40
CA GLN A 259 24.90 -6.18 0.15
C GLN A 259 24.82 -5.20 1.32
N ILE A 260 23.99 -4.17 1.20
CA ILE A 260 23.75 -3.21 2.28
C ILE A 260 23.10 -3.92 3.48
N ASP A 261 22.10 -4.75 3.22
CA ASP A 261 21.41 -5.57 4.22
C ASP A 261 22.37 -6.48 5.00
N TRP A 262 23.28 -7.16 4.29
CA TRP A 262 24.33 -7.97 4.90
C TRP A 262 25.28 -7.15 5.78
N ILE A 263 25.70 -5.96 5.32
CA ILE A 263 26.55 -5.06 6.10
C ILE A 263 25.85 -4.65 7.39
N LEU A 264 24.57 -4.25 7.32
CA LEU A 264 23.81 -3.82 8.50
C LEU A 264 23.57 -4.96 9.48
N THR A 265 23.27 -6.16 8.98
CA THR A 265 23.14 -7.37 9.82
C THR A 265 24.45 -7.65 10.55
N ALA A 266 25.59 -7.66 9.83
CA ALA A 266 26.90 -7.93 10.40
C ALA A 266 27.32 -6.90 11.47
N ILE A 267 27.00 -5.62 11.29
CA ILE A 267 27.27 -4.56 12.27
C ILE A 267 26.38 -4.73 13.52
N SER A 268 25.12 -5.13 13.33
CA SER A 268 24.17 -5.29 14.43
C SER A 268 24.48 -6.50 15.32
N ASP A 269 25.04 -7.57 14.75
CA ASP A 269 25.33 -8.82 15.45
C ASP A 269 26.59 -8.75 16.34
N ASP A 270 27.53 -7.83 16.06
CA ASP A 270 28.85 -7.83 16.72
C ASP A 270 28.93 -6.93 17.97
N GLU A 271 28.07 -5.91 18.14
CA GLU A 271 28.23 -4.92 19.24
C GLU A 271 26.95 -4.35 19.88
N GLY A 272 25.74 -4.86 19.60
CA GLY A 272 24.51 -4.25 20.09
C GLY A 272 24.32 -2.81 19.59
N MET A 273 24.92 -2.52 18.44
CA MET A 273 24.94 -1.20 17.83
C MET A 273 23.63 -0.89 17.12
N THR A 274 23.13 0.33 17.30
CA THR A 274 21.94 0.82 16.58
C THR A 274 22.29 1.41 15.20
N LEU A 275 21.29 1.69 14.37
CA LEU A 275 21.37 2.32 13.05
C LEU A 275 21.91 3.73 13.24
N GLU A 276 21.51 4.42 14.30
CA GLU A 276 22.06 5.73 14.66
C GLU A 276 23.55 5.65 14.99
N GLN A 277 23.98 4.64 15.76
CA GLN A 277 25.40 4.45 16.08
C GLN A 277 26.20 4.06 14.84
N THR A 278 25.60 3.27 13.94
CA THR A 278 26.17 2.92 12.63
C THR A 278 26.33 4.16 11.75
N LEU A 279 25.29 4.99 11.65
CA LEU A 279 25.30 6.26 10.94
C LEU A 279 26.35 7.22 11.53
N GLU A 280 26.45 7.30 12.86
CA GLU A 280 27.45 8.13 13.53
C GLU A 280 28.88 7.67 13.18
N ARG A 281 29.14 6.36 13.21
CA ARG A 281 30.47 5.81 12.86
C ARG A 281 30.81 6.02 11.38
N ILE A 282 29.86 5.82 10.46
CA ILE A 282 30.04 6.15 9.04
C ILE A 282 30.27 7.66 8.87
N GLY A 283 29.50 8.50 9.55
CA GLY A 283 29.68 9.95 9.54
C GLY A 283 31.05 10.39 10.04
N ARG A 284 31.59 9.72 11.07
CA ARG A 284 32.96 9.92 11.57
C ARG A 284 34.03 9.46 10.57
N LEU A 285 33.83 8.32 9.89
CA LEU A 285 34.72 7.83 8.83
C LEU A 285 34.82 8.79 7.64
N PHE A 286 33.71 9.44 7.29
CA PHE A 286 33.64 10.38 6.15
C PHE A 286 33.68 11.86 6.57
N TRP A 287 34.04 12.17 7.83
CA TRP A 287 34.24 13.55 8.32
C TRP A 287 33.05 14.50 8.10
N LEU A 288 31.81 13.99 8.11
CA LEU A 288 30.60 14.78 7.83
C LEU A 288 30.15 15.68 9.00
N ASN A 289 30.75 15.53 10.18
CA ASN A 289 30.63 16.48 11.28
C ASN A 289 31.92 17.32 11.32
N GLY A 290 31.84 18.54 10.79
CA GLY A 290 32.98 19.42 10.58
C GLY A 290 33.81 19.70 11.85
N THR A 291 35.12 19.41 11.71
CA THR A 291 36.35 19.97 12.33
C THR A 291 36.42 20.28 13.85
N PRO A 292 37.63 20.10 14.45
CA PRO A 292 37.85 19.98 15.90
C PRO A 292 37.49 21.21 16.74
#